data_AF-A0A6V7HU51-F1
#
_entry.id   AF-A0A6V7HU51-F1
#
_cell.length_a   1.000
_cell.length_b   1.000
_cell.length_c   1.000
_cell.angle_alpha   90.00
_cell.angle_beta   90.00
_cell.angle_gamma   90.00
#
_symmetry.space_group_name_H-M   'P 1'
#
loop_
_entity.id
_entity.type
_entity.pdbx_description
1 polymer ?
#
loop_
_entity_poly.entity_id
_entity_poly.type
_entity_poly.pdbx_seq_one_letter_code
_entity_poly.pdbx_strand_id
1 'polypeptide(L)' 'VFPEYDLMNTFIANCIQTGALQRDRYNTTYLNWDPKTPSEIKRHISSLMYEKGATLMHMLSNIISKEVFQEGIRIFLRK' A
#
# COMPACT_ATOMS: atom_id res chain seq x y z
N VAL A 1 15.94 8.40 10.56
CA VAL A 1 14.82 9.12 9.90
C VAL A 1 15.00 10.58 10.24
N PHE A 2 14.83 11.48 9.26
CA PHE A 2 14.86 12.93 9.42
C PHE A 2 13.47 13.42 9.89
N PRO A 3 13.25 13.70 11.19
CA PRO A 3 11.92 14.03 11.72
C PRO A 3 11.35 15.32 11.12
N GLU A 4 12.22 16.23 10.69
CA GLU A 4 11.88 17.53 10.10
C GLU A 4 11.05 17.43 8.80
N TYR A 5 11.09 16.29 8.11
CA TYR A 5 10.34 16.09 6.87
C TYR A 5 8.91 15.58 7.08
N ASP A 6 8.56 15.17 8.30
CA ASP A 6 7.21 14.73 8.66
C ASP A 6 6.58 13.77 7.62
N LEU A 7 7.39 12.79 7.21
CA LEU A 7 7.07 11.90 6.09
C LEU A 7 5.79 11.10 6.32
N MET A 8 5.44 10.83 7.58
CA MET A 8 4.21 10.10 7.90
C MET A 8 2.97 10.95 7.61
N ASN A 9 2.97 12.24 7.93
CA ASN A 9 1.84 13.11 7.55
C ASN A 9 1.73 13.28 6.03
N THR A 10 2.87 13.33 5.34
CA THR A 10 2.89 13.30 3.87
C THR A 10 2.28 12.00 3.33
N PHE A 11 2.61 10.85 3.93
CA PHE A 11 2.02 9.55 3.58
C PHE A 11 0.51 9.50 3.85
N ILE A 12 0.06 10.01 5.00
CA ILE A 12 -1.37 10.06 5.35
C ILE A 12 -2.15 10.91 4.33
N ALA A 13 -1.66 12.12 4.02
CA ALA A 13 -2.35 13.01 3.09
C ALA A 13 -2.40 12.46 1.65
N ASN A 14 -1.25 11.99 1.16
CA ASN A 14 -1.13 11.63 -0.26
C ASN A 14 -1.54 10.17 -0.53
N CYS A 15 -1.07 9.22 0.26
CA CYS A 15 -1.31 7.81 -0.02
C CYS A 15 -2.64 7.32 0.56
N ILE A 16 -2.94 7.66 1.82
CA ILE A 16 -4.16 7.16 2.47
C ILE A 16 -5.37 7.97 1.98
N GLN A 17 -5.42 9.27 2.28
CA GLN A 17 -6.60 10.10 2.03
C GLN A 17 -6.86 10.27 0.53
N THR A 18 -5.88 10.79 -0.21
CA THR A 18 -6.04 11.08 -1.65
C THR A 18 -6.02 9.80 -2.48
N GLY A 19 -5.03 8.93 -2.28
CA GLY A 19 -4.86 7.70 -3.03
C GLY A 19 -5.90 6.64 -2.72
N ALA A 20 -5.74 5.97 -1.59
CA ALA A 20 -6.48 4.76 -1.25
C ALA A 20 -7.96 5.01 -0.93
N LEU A 21 -8.33 6.17 -0.38
CA LEU A 21 -9.72 6.45 -0.01
C LEU A 21 -10.46 7.23 -1.09
N GLN A 22 -9.93 8.38 -1.52
CA GLN A 22 -10.62 9.24 -2.48
C GLN A 22 -10.58 8.67 -3.90
N ARG A 23 -9.43 8.25 -4.43
CA ARG A 23 -9.32 7.79 -5.83
C ARG A 23 -9.88 6.39 -6.04
N ASP A 24 -9.75 5.49 -5.05
CA ASP A 24 -10.27 4.12 -5.15
C ASP A 24 -11.81 4.06 -5.29
N ARG A 25 -12.50 5.13 -4.84
CA ARG A 25 -13.94 5.33 -5.09
C ARG A 25 -14.30 5.37 -6.58
N TYR A 26 -13.44 5.95 -7.42
CA TYR A 26 -13.75 6.21 -8.84
C TYR A 26 -13.13 5.18 -9.78
N ASN A 27 -11.94 4.70 -9.44
CA ASN A 27 -11.22 3.70 -10.22
C ASN A 27 -10.80 2.59 -9.27
N THR A 28 -11.57 1.50 -9.22
CA THR A 28 -11.22 0.39 -8.33
C THR A 28 -10.12 -0.45 -8.96
N THR A 29 -8.92 -0.38 -8.39
CA THR A 29 -7.84 -1.33 -8.70
C THR A 29 -7.83 -2.40 -7.61
N TYR A 30 -8.15 -3.64 -8.00
CA TYR A 30 -8.05 -4.80 -7.12
C TYR A 30 -6.58 -5.15 -6.87
N LEU A 31 -6.19 -5.34 -5.62
CA LEU A 31 -4.80 -5.72 -5.31
C LEU A 31 -4.52 -7.19 -5.65
N ASN A 32 -5.52 -8.05 -5.46
CA ASN A 32 -5.47 -9.43 -5.89
C ASN A 32 -6.20 -9.57 -7.23
N TRP A 33 -5.48 -10.00 -8.26
CA TRP A 33 -6.01 -10.13 -9.62
C TRP A 33 -5.13 -11.10 -10.43
N ASP A 34 -5.67 -11.64 -11.51
CA ASP A 34 -5.02 -12.67 -12.34
C ASP A 34 -4.79 -12.13 -13.78
N PRO A 35 -3.57 -11.66 -14.11
CA PRO A 35 -3.26 -11.08 -15.42
C PRO A 35 -3.32 -12.08 -16.56
N LYS A 36 -4.00 -11.72 -17.66
CA LYS A 36 -4.05 -12.55 -18.88
C LYS A 36 -3.20 -12.03 -20.02
N THR A 37 -2.90 -10.73 -20.05
CA THR A 37 -2.10 -10.13 -21.14
C THR A 37 -1.11 -9.08 -20.64
N PRO A 38 0.01 -8.86 -21.34
CA PRO A 38 0.95 -7.78 -21.00
C PRO A 38 0.31 -6.38 -20.99
N SER A 39 -0.64 -6.12 -21.90
CA SER A 39 -1.37 -4.87 -21.98
C SER A 39 -2.23 -4.62 -20.73
N GLU A 40 -2.84 -5.67 -20.21
CA GLU A 40 -3.63 -5.62 -18.98
C GLU A 40 -2.74 -5.32 -17.77
N ILE A 41 -1.57 -5.97 -17.67
CA ILE A 41 -0.56 -5.70 -16.63
C ILE A 41 -0.18 -4.22 -16.63
N LYS A 42 0.16 -3.69 -17.82
CA LYS A 42 0.57 -2.29 -17.98
C LYS A 42 -0.54 -1.32 -17.54
N ARG A 43 -1.81 -1.66 -17.78
CA ARG A 43 -2.96 -0.83 -17.39
C ARG A 43 -3.24 -0.92 -15.88
N HIS A 44 -3.08 -2.10 -15.29
CA HIS A 44 -3.44 -2.34 -13.89
C HIS A 44 -2.38 -1.83 -12.90
N ILE A 45 -1.09 -1.95 -13.27
CA ILE A 45 0.02 -1.38 -12.50
C ILE A 45 -0.07 0.14 -12.60
N SER A 46 -0.62 0.75 -11.56
CA SER A 46 -0.90 2.18 -11.47
C SER A 46 -0.49 2.70 -10.10
N SER A 47 -0.39 4.02 -9.97
CA SER A 47 -0.05 4.65 -8.67
C SER A 47 -1.06 4.25 -7.57
N LEU A 48 -2.34 4.07 -7.95
CA LEU A 48 -3.38 3.66 -7.02
C LEU A 48 -3.13 2.27 -6.43
N MET A 49 -2.62 1.33 -7.23
CA MET A 49 -2.25 -0.01 -6.74
C MET A 49 -1.21 0.10 -5.61
N TYR A 50 -0.20 0.95 -5.80
CA TYR A 50 0.85 1.18 -4.80
C TYR A 50 0.32 1.90 -3.55
N GLU A 51 -0.44 2.97 -3.72
CA GLU A 51 -1.02 3.77 -2.64
C GLU A 51 -1.96 2.93 -1.76
N LYS A 52 -2.83 2.13 -2.39
CA LYS A 52 -3.75 1.21 -1.71
C LYS A 52 -3.02 0.07 -1.01
N GLY A 53 -2.04 -0.54 -1.67
CA GLY A 53 -1.21 -1.60 -1.08
C GLY A 53 -0.44 -1.10 0.15
N ALA A 54 0.20 0.06 0.05
CA ALA A 54 0.91 0.68 1.17
C ALA A 54 -0.02 1.03 2.33
N THR A 55 -1.23 1.53 2.03
CA THR A 55 -2.25 1.82 3.04
C THR A 55 -2.69 0.57 3.80
N LEU A 56 -2.89 -0.57 3.10
CA LEU A 56 -3.21 -1.83 3.77
C LEU A 56 -2.07 -2.34 4.66
N MET A 57 -0.82 -2.24 4.19
CA MET A 57 0.34 -2.63 5.00
C MET A 57 0.46 -1.74 6.26
N HIS A 58 0.24 -0.43 6.11
CA HIS A 58 0.22 0.48 7.25
C HIS A 58 -0.90 0.12 8.24
N MET A 59 -2.12 -0.11 7.75
CA MET A 59 -3.25 -0.54 8.57
C MET A 59 -2.94 -1.84 9.31
N LEU A 60 -2.43 -2.86 8.61
CA LEU A 60 -2.08 -4.14 9.21
C LEU A 60 -1.04 -3.97 10.31
N SER A 61 0.00 -3.17 10.07
CA SER A 61 1.04 -2.88 11.07
C SER A 61 0.51 -2.21 12.34
N ASN A 62 -0.58 -1.44 12.24
CA ASN A 62 -1.24 -0.83 13.39
C ASN A 62 -2.19 -1.81 14.10
N ILE A 63 -2.82 -2.75 13.38
CA ILE A 63 -3.71 -3.76 13.97
C ILE A 63 -2.93 -4.76 14.84
N ILE A 64 -1.81 -5.26 14.34
CA ILE A 64 -1.05 -6.35 15.00
C ILE A 64 0.15 -5.88 15.81
N SER A 65 0.40 -4.57 15.88
CA SER A 65 1.65 -3.93 16.34
C SER A 65 2.80 -3.98 15.32
N LYS A 66 3.67 -2.97 15.40
CA LYS A 66 4.83 -2.82 14.49
C LYS A 66 5.82 -3.95 14.67
N GLU A 67 6.01 -4.41 15.90
CA GLU A 67 6.97 -5.44 16.29
C GLU A 67 6.57 -6.79 15.69
N VAL A 68 5.30 -7.17 15.86
CA VAL A 68 4.75 -8.41 15.29
C VAL A 68 4.74 -8.35 13.77
N PHE A 69 4.36 -7.21 13.18
CA PHE A 69 4.39 -7.03 11.73
C PHE A 69 5.80 -7.18 11.14
N GLN A 70 6.81 -6.55 11.76
CA GLN A 70 8.20 -6.68 11.34
C GLN A 70 8.71 -8.12 11.45
N GLU A 71 8.39 -8.82 12.54
CA GLU A 71 8.79 -10.22 12.69
C GLU A 71 8.10 -11.12 11.66
N GLY A 72 6.81 -10.89 11.38
CA GLY A 72 6.09 -11.56 10.32
C GLY A 72 6.75 -11.40 8.95
N ILE A 73 7.21 -10.18 8.62
CA ILE A 73 7.98 -9.93 7.38
C ILE A 73 9.31 -10.70 7.40
N ARG A 74 10.06 -10.70 8.50
CA ARG A 74 11.33 -11.45 8.59
C ARG A 74 11.12 -12.95 8.37
N ILE A 75 10.06 -13.51 8.95
CA ILE A 75 9.69 -14.91 8.76
C ILE A 75 9.31 -15.17 7.30
N PHE A 76 8.49 -14.31 6.69
CA PHE A 76 8.08 -14.43 5.29
C PHE A 76 9.28 -14.40 4.33
N LEU A 77 10.23 -13.49 4.53
CA LEU A 77 11.41 -13.34 3.66
C LEU A 77 12.47 -14.45 3.83
N ARG A 78 12.42 -15.21 4.92
CA ARG A 78 13.32 -16.36 5.18
C ARG A 78 12.77 -17.67 4.65
N LYS A 79 11.49 -17.70 4.28
CA LYS A 79 10.85 -18.83 3.61
C LYS A 79 11.02 -18.72 2.11
#